data_AF-A0A0B2SVR9-F1
#
_entry.id   AF-A0A0B2SVR9-F1
#
_cell.length_a   1.000
_cell.length_b   1.000
_cell.length_c   1.000
_cell.angle_alpha   90.00
_cell.angle_beta   90.00
_cell.angle_gamma   90.00
#
_symmetry.space_group_name_H-M   'P 1'
#
loop_
_entity.id
_entity.type
_entity.pdbx_description
1 polymer ?
#
loop_
_entity_poly.entity_id
_entity_poly.type
_entity_poly.pdbx_seq_one_letter_code
_entity_poly.pdbx_strand_id
1 'polypeptide(L)'
;MAKSKNNANKLSYISVPSQIINSISSSSLQSLLDSPKKSSRNTNSRFFIFFTNTNSIIFRKPRMWFLTLFLFGFLGMLKFGLTLHTPFPPYPCATTTLLPQNMISTTPHSKPSLGAVVRENNDQKKDEVLLAHVELRAQGLEKVEGDEGVEKSEFWEQPDGLGYKPCLSFSRDYRGASERVLRDRRKYLMVVVSGGLNQQRNQIVDAVVIARILGAALVVPILQVNVIWGDESEFGDIFDLKHFKRVLANDVRVVSALPSTHLMTKPVEGSPPLHVTPSWIRSRYLRRFNREGVLLLRSLDSRLSKDLPSDLQKLRCKVAFNALRFAQPIQELGDRIAERMQSKGPYLALHLRMEKDVWVRTGCLPGLSPEFDEIVNSERVQRPELLTARSNMTYHERKMAGLCPLNAVEVTRLLKGLGAPKNARIYWAGGQPLGGKEALLPLIQDFPHFYSKEDLALPGELQPFANKASIMAAIDYIISEKSDVFMPSHGGNMGHAIQGHRAFAGHKKYITPNKRHMLPFFHNSSLSEEEFNKIIKELHQDSLGQPELRTIKAGRDVTKFPIPECMCNDSNAQS
;
A
#
# COMPACT_ATOMS: atom_id res chain seq x y z
N MET A 1 33.05 -21.92 32.54
CA MET A 1 33.61 -21.91 31.17
C MET A 1 33.07 -20.68 30.44
N ALA A 2 33.95 -19.77 30.05
CA ALA A 2 33.59 -18.48 29.48
C ALA A 2 33.09 -18.62 28.03
N LYS A 3 31.87 -18.13 27.75
CA LYS A 3 31.37 -17.94 26.38
C LYS A 3 31.65 -16.51 25.94
N SER A 4 32.47 -16.39 24.90
CA SER A 4 32.78 -15.15 24.19
C SER A 4 31.49 -14.49 23.66
N LYS A 5 31.30 -13.21 23.99
CA LYS A 5 30.28 -12.34 23.39
C LYS A 5 30.82 -11.81 22.05
N ASN A 6 30.45 -12.46 20.95
CA ASN A 6 30.57 -11.85 19.63
C ASN A 6 29.37 -10.91 19.39
N ASN A 7 29.57 -9.62 19.66
CA ASN A 7 28.73 -8.56 19.10
C ASN A 7 29.07 -8.41 17.60
N ALA A 8 28.48 -9.26 16.76
CA ALA A 8 28.44 -9.01 15.34
C ALA A 8 27.44 -7.87 15.08
N ASN A 9 27.95 -6.68 14.73
CA ASN A 9 27.13 -5.61 14.17
C ASN A 9 26.40 -6.18 12.93
N LYS A 10 25.07 -6.34 13.00
CA LYS A 10 24.24 -6.68 11.84
C LYS A 10 24.25 -5.51 10.85
N LEU A 11 25.18 -5.54 9.91
CA LEU A 11 25.23 -4.65 8.76
C LEU A 11 24.19 -5.11 7.74
N SER A 12 23.30 -4.21 7.34
CA SER A 12 22.44 -4.41 6.17
C SER A 12 23.30 -4.29 4.91
N TYR A 13 23.32 -5.31 4.06
CA TYR A 13 24.03 -5.30 2.78
C TYR A 13 23.05 -5.03 1.64
N ILE A 14 23.57 -4.46 0.55
CA ILE A 14 22.86 -4.32 -0.71
C ILE A 14 23.28 -5.53 -1.56
N SER A 15 22.33 -6.37 -1.98
CA SER A 15 22.63 -7.37 -3.01
C SER A 15 22.92 -6.61 -4.31
N VAL A 16 24.10 -6.86 -4.87
CA VAL A 16 24.53 -6.26 -6.13
C VAL A 16 24.39 -7.35 -7.20
N PRO A 17 23.61 -7.09 -8.27
CA PRO A 17 23.40 -8.05 -9.34
C PRO A 17 24.67 -8.77 -9.77
N SER A 18 24.61 -10.09 -9.97
CA SER A 18 25.75 -10.90 -10.43
C SER A 18 26.37 -10.37 -11.74
N GLN A 19 25.57 -9.69 -12.55
CA GLN A 19 26.00 -9.00 -13.79
C GLN A 19 26.87 -7.76 -13.53
N ILE A 20 26.79 -7.17 -12.35
CA ILE A 20 27.57 -6.00 -11.91
C ILE A 20 28.91 -6.42 -11.28
N ILE A 21 28.98 -7.62 -10.68
CA ILE A 21 30.20 -8.17 -10.05
C ILE A 21 31.33 -8.33 -11.09
N ASN A 22 30.99 -8.65 -12.34
CA ASN A 22 31.98 -8.81 -13.41
C ASN A 22 32.41 -7.49 -14.09
N SER A 23 31.81 -6.34 -13.72
CA SER A 23 32.04 -5.07 -14.42
C SER A 23 32.49 -3.89 -13.53
N ILE A 24 32.64 -4.08 -12.21
CA ILE A 24 32.95 -2.98 -11.29
C ILE A 24 34.12 -3.33 -10.35
N SER A 25 35.08 -2.40 -10.24
CA SER A 25 36.16 -2.42 -9.25
C SER A 25 35.62 -2.50 -7.81
N SER A 26 36.24 -3.33 -6.98
CA SER A 26 35.88 -3.58 -5.56
C SER A 26 35.69 -2.30 -4.72
N SER A 27 36.38 -1.21 -5.07
CA SER A 27 36.29 0.08 -4.38
C SER A 27 34.95 0.82 -4.56
N SER A 28 34.27 0.68 -5.69
CA SER A 28 32.97 1.34 -5.95
C SER A 28 31.81 0.63 -5.25
N LEU A 29 31.92 -0.69 -5.12
CA LEU A 29 31.00 -1.55 -4.36
C LEU A 29 30.96 -1.18 -2.87
N GLN A 30 32.11 -0.88 -2.27
CA GLN A 30 32.21 -0.50 -0.86
C GLN A 30 31.36 0.75 -0.52
N SER A 31 31.29 1.72 -1.43
CA SER A 31 30.53 2.96 -1.22
C SER A 31 29.01 2.78 -1.21
N LEU A 32 28.50 1.70 -1.80
CA LEU A 32 27.08 1.34 -1.78
C LEU A 32 26.68 0.61 -0.50
N LEU A 33 27.64 -0.08 0.14
CA LEU A 33 27.42 -0.97 1.28
C LEU A 33 27.49 -0.24 2.64
N ASP A 34 28.14 0.92 2.71
CA ASP A 34 28.29 1.66 3.97
C ASP A 34 27.08 2.57 4.26
N SER A 35 26.35 2.23 5.32
CA SER A 35 25.32 3.10 5.92
C SER A 35 26.00 4.21 6.73
N PRO A 36 25.58 5.50 6.63
CA PRO A 36 26.26 6.57 7.35
C PRO A 36 26.09 6.42 8.87
N LYS A 37 27.20 6.19 9.58
CA LYS A 37 27.26 6.27 11.04
C LYS A 37 26.90 7.70 11.48
N LYS A 38 25.94 7.85 12.38
CA LYS A 38 25.70 9.12 13.10
C LYS A 38 26.97 9.49 13.87
N SER A 39 27.58 10.63 13.54
CA SER A 39 28.71 11.16 14.31
C SER A 39 28.25 11.61 15.70
N SER A 40 28.74 10.95 16.75
CA SER A 40 28.65 11.47 18.11
C SER A 40 29.54 12.71 18.24
N ARG A 41 28.94 13.86 18.55
CA ARG A 41 29.67 15.07 18.94
C ARG A 41 30.31 14.81 20.30
N ASN A 42 31.64 14.71 20.34
CA ASN A 42 32.39 14.73 21.58
C ASN A 42 33.09 16.09 21.69
N THR A 43 32.77 16.82 22.73
CA THR A 43 33.39 18.09 23.14
C THR A 43 34.67 17.81 23.89
N ASN A 44 35.81 18.37 23.44
CA ASN A 44 36.78 19.06 24.31
C ASN A 44 38.04 19.51 23.55
N SER A 45 38.40 20.79 23.77
CA SER A 45 39.78 21.32 23.94
C SER A 45 40.73 21.29 22.72
N ARG A 46 41.52 22.30 22.34
CA ARG A 46 41.96 23.60 22.90
C ARG A 46 42.68 24.37 21.76
N PHE A 47 42.60 25.71 21.81
CA PHE A 47 43.62 26.72 21.47
C PHE A 47 44.63 26.48 20.32
N PHE A 48 44.66 27.39 19.33
CA PHE A 48 45.72 28.41 19.21
C PHE A 48 45.32 29.54 18.24
N ILE A 49 45.85 30.72 18.55
CA ILE A 49 45.49 32.08 18.11
C ILE A 49 46.37 32.50 16.92
N PHE A 50 45.85 33.33 16.00
CA PHE A 50 46.59 34.48 15.43
C PHE A 50 45.64 35.63 15.05
N PHE A 51 46.06 36.85 15.42
CA PHE A 51 45.44 38.18 15.32
C PHE A 51 45.20 38.65 13.85
N THR A 52 44.35 39.63 13.48
CA THR A 52 44.21 41.07 13.90
C THR A 52 42.81 41.61 13.48
N ASN A 53 42.02 42.25 14.35
CA ASN A 53 41.94 43.68 14.77
C ASN A 53 40.97 44.57 13.95
N THR A 54 39.80 44.93 14.51
CA THR A 54 39.34 46.33 14.76
C THR A 54 37.89 46.41 15.29
N ASN A 55 37.74 47.24 16.34
CA ASN A 55 36.59 48.05 16.77
C ASN A 55 35.25 47.42 17.20
N SER A 56 35.03 47.36 18.52
CA SER A 56 33.89 47.98 19.23
C SER A 56 33.67 47.26 20.57
N ILE A 57 34.15 47.87 21.65
CA ILE A 57 33.97 47.45 23.03
C ILE A 57 32.73 48.19 23.54
N ILE A 58 31.60 47.50 23.65
CA ILE A 58 30.51 47.64 24.63
C ILE A 58 29.68 46.34 24.46
N PHE A 59 29.12 45.81 25.56
CA PHE A 59 28.45 44.50 25.69
C PHE A 59 29.34 43.31 26.04
N ARG A 60 30.02 43.41 27.18
CA ARG A 60 30.68 42.26 27.82
C ARG A 60 30.12 41.93 29.20
N LYS A 61 28.79 41.96 29.39
CA LYS A 61 28.10 41.31 30.54
C LYS A 61 26.67 40.87 30.17
N PRO A 62 26.33 39.57 30.23
CA PRO A 62 25.01 39.04 29.82
C PRO A 62 23.84 39.66 30.59
N ARG A 63 24.06 40.05 31.85
CA ARG A 63 23.03 40.62 32.73
C ARG A 63 22.47 41.97 32.26
N MET A 64 23.27 42.79 31.56
CA MET A 64 22.83 44.10 31.07
C MET A 64 21.98 44.00 29.79
N TRP A 65 22.20 42.96 28.98
CA TRP A 65 21.42 42.70 27.76
C TRP A 65 20.02 42.16 28.08
N PHE A 66 19.89 41.35 29.12
CA PHE A 66 18.58 40.92 29.62
C PHE A 66 17.80 42.08 30.24
N LEU A 67 18.47 43.02 30.91
CA LEU A 67 17.80 44.20 31.48
C LEU A 67 17.26 45.14 30.40
N THR A 68 18.01 45.35 29.30
CA THR A 68 17.54 46.17 28.17
C THR A 68 16.41 45.51 27.40
N LEU A 69 16.45 44.20 27.17
CA LEU A 69 15.34 43.45 26.57
C LEU A 69 14.07 43.50 27.44
N PHE A 70 14.22 43.39 28.76
CA PHE A 70 13.09 43.46 29.69
C PHE A 70 12.47 44.87 29.72
N LEU A 71 13.29 45.93 29.73
CA LEU A 71 12.77 47.31 29.69
C LEU A 71 12.03 47.60 28.38
N PHE A 72 12.55 47.15 27.23
CA PHE A 72 11.88 47.34 25.93
C PHE A 72 10.58 46.53 25.82
N GLY A 73 10.54 45.31 26.39
CA GLY A 73 9.31 44.51 26.46
C GLY A 73 8.24 45.12 27.36
N PHE A 74 8.63 45.67 28.51
CA PHE A 74 7.71 46.30 29.47
C PHE A 74 7.10 47.61 28.92
N LEU A 75 7.89 48.45 28.24
CA LEU A 75 7.40 49.64 27.55
C LEU A 75 6.49 49.30 26.34
N GLY A 76 6.75 48.18 25.65
CA GLY A 76 5.88 47.69 24.57
C GLY A 76 4.50 47.24 25.07
N MET A 77 4.45 46.60 26.24
CA MET A 77 3.21 46.15 26.87
C MET A 77 2.37 47.31 27.42
N LEU A 78 2.99 48.38 27.94
CA LEU A 78 2.27 49.58 28.37
C LEU A 78 1.66 50.38 27.20
N LYS A 79 2.19 50.25 25.97
CA LYS A 79 1.66 50.94 24.79
C LYS A 79 0.49 50.23 24.10
N PHE A 80 0.22 48.96 24.44
CA PHE A 80 -0.91 48.18 23.91
C PHE A 80 -2.05 47.98 24.93
N GLY A 81 -1.91 48.49 26.16
CA GLY A 81 -2.88 48.35 27.25
C GLY A 81 -4.09 49.32 27.21
N LEU A 82 -4.31 50.06 26.12
CA LEU A 82 -5.46 50.96 25.97
C LEU A 82 -6.04 50.87 24.56
N THR A 83 -6.81 49.82 24.29
CA THR A 83 -7.93 49.82 23.32
C THR A 83 -8.72 48.52 23.48
N LEU A 84 -9.69 48.55 24.39
CA LEU A 84 -10.68 47.50 24.58
C LEU A 84 -11.85 47.77 23.62
N HIS A 85 -12.14 46.89 22.66
CA HIS A 85 -13.47 46.74 22.07
C HIS A 85 -13.60 45.41 21.33
N THR A 86 -14.38 44.49 21.91
CA THR A 86 -14.99 43.34 21.24
C THR A 86 -16.28 43.77 20.54
N PRO A 87 -16.64 43.12 19.42
CA PRO A 87 -17.99 42.57 19.36
C PRO A 87 -18.08 41.24 18.56
N PHE A 88 -18.67 40.22 19.20
CA PHE A 88 -19.35 39.12 18.50
C PHE A 88 -20.84 39.15 18.92
N PRO A 89 -21.77 39.08 17.96
CA PRO A 89 -23.13 38.61 18.20
C PRO A 89 -23.47 37.37 17.31
N PRO A 90 -24.57 36.63 17.57
CA PRO A 90 -24.53 35.20 17.83
C PRO A 90 -25.21 34.33 16.76
N TYR A 91 -25.03 33.01 16.89
CA TYR A 91 -25.87 31.99 16.25
C TYR A 91 -27.35 32.15 16.65
N PRO A 92 -28.28 31.64 15.81
CA PRO A 92 -29.38 30.88 16.36
C PRO A 92 -29.54 29.50 15.70
N CYS A 93 -29.81 28.50 16.53
CA CYS A 93 -30.42 27.23 16.17
C CYS A 93 -31.92 27.41 15.89
N ALA A 94 -32.49 26.54 15.06
CA ALA A 94 -33.88 26.12 15.20
C ALA A 94 -33.99 24.61 14.87
N THR A 95 -34.30 23.84 15.90
CA THR A 95 -34.77 22.46 15.86
C THR A 95 -36.28 22.49 15.60
N THR A 96 -36.80 21.66 14.70
CA THR A 96 -38.22 21.29 14.74
C THR A 96 -38.40 19.88 14.21
N THR A 97 -38.55 18.94 15.14
CA THR A 97 -39.22 17.65 14.93
C THR A 97 -40.72 17.85 15.09
N LEU A 98 -41.53 17.33 14.17
CA LEU A 98 -42.80 16.62 14.40
C LEU A 98 -43.41 16.19 13.04
N LEU A 99 -43.44 14.88 12.81
CA LEU A 99 -44.38 14.14 11.94
C LEU A 99 -45.75 14.00 12.68
N PRO A 100 -46.82 13.37 12.14
CA PRO A 100 -47.05 12.75 10.82
C PRO A 100 -48.41 13.13 10.17
N GLN A 101 -48.59 12.87 8.86
CA GLN A 101 -49.87 12.34 8.35
C GLN A 101 -49.73 11.75 6.93
N ASN A 102 -50.27 10.54 6.79
CA ASN A 102 -50.45 9.76 5.56
C ASN A 102 -51.41 10.44 4.58
N MET A 103 -51.22 10.25 3.26
CA MET A 103 -52.25 9.75 2.31
C MET A 103 -51.68 9.66 0.88
N ILE A 104 -51.51 8.42 0.41
CA ILE A 104 -52.01 7.81 -0.84
C ILE A 104 -52.15 8.70 -2.11
N SER A 105 -51.43 8.27 -3.16
CA SER A 105 -51.89 8.01 -4.55
C SER A 105 -51.29 8.76 -5.74
N THR A 106 -51.04 7.92 -6.76
CA THR A 106 -51.13 8.10 -8.21
C THR A 106 -50.01 8.80 -8.99
N THR A 107 -49.39 7.99 -9.84
CA THR A 107 -48.71 8.31 -11.10
C THR A 107 -49.65 9.05 -12.08
N PRO A 108 -49.10 9.73 -13.11
CA PRO A 108 -49.09 9.09 -14.42
C PRO A 108 -47.86 9.37 -15.30
N HIS A 109 -47.73 8.46 -16.28
CA HIS A 109 -46.80 8.42 -17.40
C HIS A 109 -46.73 9.69 -18.27
N SER A 110 -45.56 9.91 -18.87
CA SER A 110 -45.46 10.39 -20.27
C SER A 110 -44.08 10.09 -20.88
N LYS A 111 -44.08 9.29 -21.96
CA LYS A 111 -43.03 9.22 -22.99
C LYS A 111 -42.94 10.56 -23.75
N PRO A 112 -41.88 10.78 -24.54
CA PRO A 112 -42.12 10.68 -25.98
C PRO A 112 -41.01 9.98 -26.78
N SER A 113 -41.45 9.39 -27.88
CA SER A 113 -40.69 8.83 -28.99
C SER A 113 -40.43 9.88 -30.08
N LEU A 114 -39.30 9.80 -30.80
CA LEU A 114 -39.22 10.24 -32.20
C LEU A 114 -38.14 9.45 -32.97
N GLY A 115 -38.52 8.85 -34.10
CA GLY A 115 -37.63 8.26 -35.12
C GLY A 115 -36.92 9.34 -35.94
N ALA A 116 -35.76 9.14 -36.56
CA ALA A 116 -35.31 8.18 -37.58
C ALA A 116 -34.99 8.95 -38.87
N VAL A 117 -33.72 9.00 -39.30
CA VAL A 117 -33.33 9.16 -40.72
C VAL A 117 -31.98 8.47 -40.95
N VAL A 118 -31.98 7.57 -41.94
CA VAL A 118 -30.83 6.87 -42.53
C VAL A 118 -30.19 7.75 -43.61
N ARG A 119 -28.86 7.73 -43.73
CA ARG A 119 -28.18 8.05 -45.00
C ARG A 119 -26.85 7.32 -45.10
N GLU A 120 -26.74 6.45 -46.11
CA GLU A 120 -25.49 5.84 -46.59
C GLU A 120 -24.65 6.87 -47.36
N ASN A 121 -23.32 6.81 -47.22
CA ASN A 121 -22.41 6.66 -48.37
C ASN A 121 -20.94 6.41 -47.95
N ASN A 122 -20.24 5.84 -48.92
CA ASN A 122 -19.05 5.00 -48.90
C ASN A 122 -17.67 5.68 -48.77
N ASP A 123 -16.70 4.82 -48.41
CA ASP A 123 -15.27 4.79 -48.78
C ASP A 123 -14.30 5.90 -48.31
N GLN A 124 -13.30 5.54 -47.48
CA GLN A 124 -11.97 5.14 -47.97
C GLN A 124 -11.00 4.67 -46.85
N LYS A 125 -10.21 3.67 -47.25
CA LYS A 125 -9.24 2.82 -46.54
C LYS A 125 -7.99 3.57 -46.03
N LYS A 126 -7.48 3.21 -44.84
CA LYS A 126 -6.04 3.21 -44.52
C LYS A 126 -5.71 2.32 -43.32
N ASP A 127 -4.67 1.52 -43.50
CA ASP A 127 -4.23 0.40 -42.66
C ASP A 127 -3.91 0.79 -41.23
N GLU A 128 -4.44 0.03 -40.26
CA GLU A 128 -4.05 0.09 -38.85
C GLU A 128 -3.67 -1.31 -38.35
N VAL A 129 -2.46 -1.37 -37.79
CA VAL A 129 -1.77 -2.56 -37.30
C VAL A 129 -2.49 -3.08 -36.05
N LEU A 130 -3.05 -4.29 -36.15
CA LEU A 130 -3.79 -4.96 -35.10
C LEU A 130 -2.88 -5.28 -33.89
N LEU A 131 -2.97 -4.48 -32.82
CA LEU A 131 -2.51 -4.86 -31.49
C LEU A 131 -3.50 -5.86 -30.91
N ALA A 132 -3.12 -7.14 -30.92
CA ALA A 132 -3.87 -8.24 -30.31
C ALA A 132 -4.25 -7.88 -28.86
N HIS A 133 -5.52 -7.52 -28.69
CA HIS A 133 -6.20 -7.52 -27.40
C HIS A 133 -6.39 -8.99 -27.00
N VAL A 134 -5.64 -9.44 -26.00
CA VAL A 134 -6.00 -10.67 -25.29
C VAL A 134 -7.17 -10.31 -24.39
N GLU A 135 -8.34 -10.30 -25.00
CA GLU A 135 -9.63 -10.32 -24.32
C GLU A 135 -9.76 -11.73 -23.72
N LEU A 136 -9.63 -11.86 -22.40
CA LEU A 136 -10.02 -13.06 -21.68
C LEU A 136 -11.55 -13.17 -21.80
N ARG A 137 -12.02 -13.70 -22.93
CA ARG A 137 -13.40 -14.18 -23.06
C ARG A 137 -13.53 -15.36 -22.12
N ALA A 138 -14.34 -15.18 -21.08
CA ALA A 138 -14.98 -16.29 -20.39
C ALA A 138 -15.80 -17.05 -21.45
N GLN A 139 -15.25 -18.15 -21.96
CA GLN A 139 -16.04 -19.11 -22.72
C GLN A 139 -17.03 -19.72 -21.73
N GLY A 140 -18.32 -19.55 -22.03
CA GLY A 140 -19.40 -20.11 -21.24
C GLY A 140 -19.22 -21.62 -21.12
N LEU A 141 -19.08 -22.10 -19.89
CA LEU A 141 -19.34 -23.51 -19.61
C LEU A 141 -20.84 -23.73 -19.80
N GLU A 142 -21.17 -24.65 -20.72
CA GLU A 142 -22.48 -25.26 -20.81
C GLU A 142 -22.92 -25.75 -19.44
N LYS A 143 -24.17 -25.42 -19.09
CA LYS A 143 -24.85 -25.93 -17.91
C LYS A 143 -24.91 -27.45 -18.02
N VAL A 144 -24.18 -28.14 -17.17
CA VAL A 144 -24.52 -29.51 -16.79
C VAL A 144 -25.66 -29.38 -15.77
N GLU A 145 -26.86 -29.79 -16.19
CA GLU A 145 -28.00 -29.99 -15.30
C GLU A 145 -27.70 -31.20 -14.39
N GLY A 146 -27.80 -31.00 -13.08
CA GLY A 146 -27.75 -32.06 -12.07
C GLY A 146 -27.01 -31.68 -10.79
N ASP A 147 -27.66 -30.94 -9.90
CA ASP A 147 -28.08 -31.43 -8.58
C ASP A 147 -28.91 -30.33 -7.88
N GLU A 148 -30.08 -30.70 -7.38
CA GLU A 148 -31.03 -29.81 -6.71
C GLU A 148 -30.55 -29.52 -5.28
N GLY A 149 -30.49 -28.23 -4.90
CA GLY A 149 -30.58 -27.84 -3.48
C GLY A 149 -29.39 -27.13 -2.81
N VAL A 150 -28.44 -26.53 -3.55
CA VAL A 150 -27.56 -25.53 -2.93
C VAL A 150 -28.16 -24.15 -3.17
N GLU A 151 -28.90 -23.62 -2.18
CA GLU A 151 -29.12 -22.18 -2.09
C GLU A 151 -27.78 -21.49 -2.33
N LYS A 152 -27.67 -20.69 -3.39
CA LYS A 152 -26.48 -19.87 -3.63
C LYS A 152 -26.39 -18.89 -2.47
N SER A 153 -25.55 -19.22 -1.49
CA SER A 153 -25.32 -18.38 -0.32
C SER A 153 -24.94 -16.97 -0.77
N GLU A 154 -25.70 -15.97 -0.33
CA GLU A 154 -25.49 -14.52 -0.51
C GLU A 154 -24.03 -14.11 -0.21
N PHE A 155 -23.35 -14.87 0.65
CA PHE A 155 -21.95 -14.66 0.99
C PHE A 155 -21.01 -14.65 -0.22
N TRP A 156 -21.30 -15.41 -1.29
CA TRP A 156 -20.44 -15.49 -2.48
C TRP A 156 -20.76 -14.42 -3.53
N GLU A 157 -21.87 -13.72 -3.40
CA GLU A 157 -22.29 -12.70 -4.37
C GLU A 157 -21.28 -11.55 -4.44
N GLN A 158 -20.92 -11.18 -5.68
CA GLN A 158 -20.02 -10.08 -5.95
C GLN A 158 -20.78 -8.74 -5.85
N PRO A 159 -20.14 -7.67 -5.36
CA PRO A 159 -20.80 -6.37 -5.31
C PRO A 159 -21.02 -5.80 -6.72
N ASP A 160 -21.97 -4.88 -6.84
CA ASP A 160 -22.16 -4.14 -8.09
C ASP A 160 -20.97 -3.20 -8.34
N GLY A 161 -20.32 -3.37 -9.50
CA GLY A 161 -19.22 -2.52 -9.96
C GLY A 161 -19.66 -1.16 -10.52
N LEU A 162 -20.97 -0.87 -10.57
CA LEU A 162 -21.57 0.37 -11.08
C LEU A 162 -21.08 0.76 -12.49
N GLY A 163 -20.76 -0.25 -13.31
CA GLY A 163 -20.22 -0.09 -14.66
C GLY A 163 -18.78 0.46 -14.74
N TYR A 164 -18.07 0.60 -13.62
CA TYR A 164 -16.67 1.03 -13.64
C TYR A 164 -15.77 -0.06 -14.23
N LYS A 165 -14.98 0.33 -15.23
CA LYS A 165 -13.99 -0.50 -15.90
C LYS A 165 -12.64 0.21 -15.93
N PRO A 166 -11.51 -0.52 -15.91
CA PRO A 166 -10.19 0.06 -16.15
C PRO A 166 -10.15 1.02 -17.33
N CYS A 167 -9.63 2.22 -17.11
CA CYS A 167 -9.38 3.18 -18.16
C CYS A 167 -8.07 3.93 -17.88
N LEU A 168 -7.10 3.80 -18.78
CA LEU A 168 -5.77 4.42 -18.64
C LEU A 168 -5.44 5.23 -19.89
N SER A 169 -6.32 6.18 -20.22
CA SER A 169 -6.13 7.13 -21.32
C SER A 169 -5.29 8.32 -20.86
N PHE A 170 -4.05 8.39 -21.35
CA PHE A 170 -3.17 9.53 -21.08
C PHE A 170 -3.47 10.71 -22.02
N SER A 171 -3.35 11.93 -21.49
CA SER A 171 -3.53 13.17 -22.26
C SER A 171 -2.56 13.31 -23.43
N ARG A 172 -2.91 14.16 -24.41
CA ARG A 172 -2.02 14.47 -25.55
C ARG A 172 -0.71 15.10 -25.08
N ASP A 173 -0.76 15.99 -24.09
CA ASP A 173 0.41 16.66 -23.53
C ASP A 173 1.35 15.66 -22.85
N TYR A 174 0.79 14.70 -22.11
CA TYR A 174 1.59 13.63 -21.52
C TYR A 174 2.31 12.82 -22.61
N ARG A 175 1.61 12.40 -23.65
CA ARG A 175 2.20 11.62 -24.76
C ARG A 175 3.28 12.42 -25.50
N GLY A 176 3.03 13.69 -25.80
CA GLY A 176 4.02 14.57 -26.43
C GLY A 176 5.27 14.80 -25.57
N ALA A 177 5.10 14.90 -24.25
CA ALA A 177 6.23 14.99 -23.32
C ALA A 177 7.00 13.67 -23.18
N SER A 178 6.36 12.51 -23.39
CA SER A 178 7.03 11.20 -23.35
C SER A 178 8.14 11.07 -24.38
N GLU A 179 7.92 11.52 -25.62
CA GLU A 179 8.94 11.43 -26.67
C GLU A 179 10.26 12.10 -26.28
N ARG A 180 10.19 13.29 -25.66
CA ARG A 180 11.38 14.03 -25.20
C ARG A 180 12.09 13.28 -24.07
N VAL A 181 11.32 12.75 -23.11
CA VAL A 181 11.87 12.01 -21.96
C VAL A 181 12.55 10.70 -22.40
N LEU A 182 11.99 9.98 -23.37
CA LEU A 182 12.52 8.70 -23.85
C LEU A 182 13.79 8.84 -24.69
N ARG A 183 14.01 10.01 -25.31
CA ARG A 183 15.22 10.35 -26.05
C ARG A 183 16.38 10.78 -25.14
N ASP A 184 16.11 11.24 -23.93
CA ASP A 184 17.17 11.64 -23.00
C ASP A 184 17.97 10.42 -22.51
N ARG A 185 19.28 10.46 -22.71
CA ARG A 185 20.24 9.40 -22.32
C ARG A 185 21.26 9.88 -21.29
N ARG A 186 21.05 11.05 -20.70
CA ARG A 186 22.00 11.67 -19.75
C ARG A 186 21.59 11.56 -18.28
N LYS A 187 20.32 11.26 -18.00
CA LYS A 187 19.78 11.21 -16.63
C LYS A 187 19.30 9.82 -16.24
N TYR A 188 19.85 9.30 -15.14
CA TYR A 188 19.56 7.98 -14.59
C TYR A 188 19.13 8.10 -13.12
N LEU A 189 17.91 7.68 -12.83
CA LEU A 189 17.40 7.55 -11.48
C LEU A 189 17.67 6.13 -10.99
N MET A 190 18.42 6.00 -9.91
CA MET A 190 18.57 4.79 -9.12
C MET A 190 17.72 4.90 -7.86
N VAL A 191 17.08 3.79 -7.48
CA VAL A 191 16.30 3.71 -6.25
C VAL A 191 16.64 2.46 -5.47
N VAL A 192 16.72 2.60 -4.16
CA VAL A 192 16.80 1.47 -3.23
C VAL A 192 15.48 1.39 -2.48
N VAL A 193 14.76 0.29 -2.67
CA VAL A 193 13.46 0.03 -2.06
C VAL A 193 13.62 -0.97 -0.92
N SER A 194 12.89 -0.78 0.17
CA SER A 194 13.05 -1.59 1.38
C SER A 194 11.72 -2.06 1.96
N GLY A 195 11.77 -2.92 2.97
CA GLY A 195 10.56 -3.46 3.61
C GLY A 195 10.10 -4.79 2.99
N GLY A 196 8.87 -5.21 3.30
CA GLY A 196 8.28 -6.43 2.74
C GLY A 196 7.78 -6.24 1.30
N LEU A 197 7.42 -7.33 0.62
CA LEU A 197 6.99 -7.35 -0.79
C LEU A 197 6.05 -6.19 -1.17
N ASN A 198 4.95 -6.02 -0.45
CA ASN A 198 3.95 -5.00 -0.78
C ASN A 198 4.41 -3.56 -0.48
N GLN A 199 5.38 -3.35 0.42
CA GLN A 199 6.03 -2.05 0.60
C GLN A 199 6.99 -1.75 -0.56
N GLN A 200 7.70 -2.77 -1.04
CA GLN A 200 8.57 -2.65 -2.21
C GLN A 200 7.74 -2.32 -3.45
N ARG A 201 6.60 -2.99 -3.68
CA ARG A 201 5.66 -2.68 -4.78
C ARG A 201 5.27 -1.19 -4.78
N ASN A 202 4.84 -0.65 -3.64
CA ASN A 202 4.45 0.77 -3.52
C ASN A 202 5.61 1.72 -3.84
N GLN A 203 6.81 1.41 -3.35
CA GLN A 203 7.99 2.24 -3.62
C GLN A 203 8.43 2.17 -5.09
N ILE A 204 8.29 1.02 -5.75
CA ILE A 204 8.59 0.89 -7.19
C ILE A 204 7.59 1.71 -8.02
N VAL A 205 6.30 1.70 -7.65
CA VAL A 205 5.28 2.57 -8.25
C VAL A 205 5.71 4.04 -8.16
N ASP A 206 6.08 4.50 -6.97
CA ASP A 206 6.54 5.88 -6.75
C ASP A 206 7.84 6.18 -7.51
N ALA A 207 8.77 5.25 -7.59
CA ALA A 207 10.03 5.41 -8.31
C ALA A 207 9.82 5.66 -9.81
N VAL A 208 8.89 4.93 -10.44
CA VAL A 208 8.54 5.15 -11.86
C VAL A 208 7.95 6.54 -12.05
N VAL A 209 7.07 6.98 -11.15
CA VAL A 209 6.47 8.32 -11.23
C VAL A 209 7.50 9.41 -11.01
N ILE A 210 8.44 9.24 -10.07
CA ILE A 210 9.53 10.18 -9.84
C ILE A 210 10.46 10.26 -11.06
N ALA A 211 10.78 9.12 -11.68
CA ALA A 211 11.54 9.08 -12.93
C ALA A 211 10.83 9.89 -14.03
N ARG A 212 9.51 9.75 -14.14
CA ARG A 212 8.68 10.53 -15.06
C ARG A 212 8.70 12.03 -14.76
N ILE A 213 8.58 12.43 -13.49
CA ILE A 213 8.60 13.83 -13.04
C ILE A 213 9.93 14.52 -13.41
N LEU A 214 11.03 13.79 -13.27
CA LEU A 214 12.41 14.26 -13.54
C LEU A 214 12.83 14.11 -15.01
N GLY A 215 12.04 13.41 -15.82
CA GLY A 215 12.38 13.06 -17.20
C GLY A 215 13.67 12.28 -17.29
N ALA A 216 13.80 11.22 -16.49
CA ALA A 216 14.99 10.39 -16.39
C ALA A 216 14.68 8.93 -16.74
N ALA A 217 15.72 8.20 -17.18
CA ALA A 217 15.63 6.75 -17.25
C ALA A 217 15.65 6.17 -15.83
N LEU A 218 14.81 5.18 -15.56
CA LEU A 218 14.84 4.43 -14.32
C LEU A 218 15.81 3.26 -14.48
N VAL A 219 16.83 3.20 -13.62
CA VAL A 219 17.61 1.97 -13.42
C VAL A 219 16.75 1.02 -12.61
N VAL A 220 16.73 -0.27 -12.98
CA VAL A 220 15.97 -1.30 -12.27
C VAL A 220 16.13 -1.14 -10.75
N PRO A 221 15.02 -1.03 -10.00
CA PRO A 221 15.07 -0.83 -8.55
C PRO A 221 15.90 -1.88 -7.83
N ILE A 222 16.72 -1.43 -6.89
CA ILE A 222 17.52 -2.30 -6.03
C ILE A 222 16.68 -2.67 -4.82
N LEU A 223 16.47 -3.96 -4.59
CA LEU A 223 15.74 -4.45 -3.43
C LEU A 223 16.71 -4.57 -2.25
N GLN A 224 16.47 -3.81 -1.19
CA GLN A 224 17.29 -3.88 0.02
C GLN A 224 16.98 -5.17 0.77
N VAL A 225 18.02 -5.94 1.08
CA VAL A 225 17.91 -7.15 1.91
C VAL A 225 17.33 -6.76 3.27
N ASN A 226 16.18 -7.34 3.60
CA ASN A 226 15.49 -7.06 4.84
C ASN A 226 16.11 -7.89 5.97
N VAL A 227 16.63 -7.24 7.01
CA VAL A 227 17.29 -7.90 8.16
C VAL A 227 16.36 -8.84 8.95
N ILE A 228 15.04 -8.66 8.84
CA ILE A 228 14.03 -9.51 9.49
C ILE A 228 13.81 -10.80 8.70
N TRP A 229 13.77 -10.71 7.37
CA TRP A 229 13.38 -11.81 6.48
C TRP A 229 14.57 -12.53 5.84
N GLY A 230 15.75 -11.90 5.79
CA GLY A 230 16.96 -12.48 5.20
C GLY A 230 16.85 -12.76 3.70
N ASP A 231 15.91 -12.11 3.00
CA ASP A 231 15.63 -12.38 1.60
C ASP A 231 16.55 -11.55 0.68
N GLU A 232 17.39 -12.25 -0.07
CA GLU A 232 18.37 -11.68 -1.00
C GLU A 232 17.85 -11.55 -2.44
N SER A 233 16.58 -11.90 -2.68
CA SER A 233 15.97 -11.85 -4.01
C SER A 233 16.11 -10.47 -4.66
N GLU A 234 16.47 -10.47 -5.94
CA GLU A 234 16.56 -9.27 -6.76
C GLU A 234 15.23 -8.97 -7.46
N PHE A 235 15.13 -7.81 -8.12
CA PHE A 235 13.94 -7.42 -8.86
C PHE A 235 13.48 -8.50 -9.85
N GLY A 236 14.42 -9.09 -10.60
CA GLY A 236 14.14 -10.11 -11.60
C GLY A 236 13.74 -11.48 -11.03
N ASP A 237 14.07 -11.75 -9.77
CA ASP A 237 13.62 -12.98 -9.09
C ASP A 237 12.13 -12.90 -8.74
N ILE A 238 11.62 -11.69 -8.46
CA ILE A 238 10.24 -11.46 -7.98
C ILE A 238 9.31 -10.99 -9.10
N PHE A 239 9.78 -10.09 -9.97
CA PHE A 239 8.96 -9.44 -11.00
C PHE A 239 9.46 -9.75 -12.40
N ASP A 240 8.54 -9.87 -13.35
CA ASP A 240 8.89 -10.05 -14.76
C ASP A 240 9.49 -8.74 -15.32
N LEU A 241 10.82 -8.67 -15.32
CA LEU A 241 11.57 -7.51 -15.79
C LEU A 241 11.31 -7.20 -17.27
N LYS A 242 11.15 -8.22 -18.12
CA LYS A 242 10.91 -8.02 -19.56
C LYS A 242 9.53 -7.39 -19.77
N HIS A 243 8.51 -7.90 -19.07
CA HIS A 243 7.17 -7.34 -19.05
C HIS A 243 7.17 -5.91 -18.52
N PHE A 244 7.83 -5.65 -17.39
CA PHE A 244 7.92 -4.33 -16.77
C PHE A 244 8.50 -3.28 -17.74
N LYS A 245 9.62 -3.60 -18.40
CA LYS A 245 10.24 -2.71 -19.41
C LYS A 245 9.31 -2.47 -20.61
N ARG A 246 8.61 -3.50 -21.08
CA ARG A 246 7.68 -3.41 -22.21
C ARG A 246 6.47 -2.54 -21.91
N VAL A 247 5.82 -2.74 -20.75
CA VAL A 247 4.61 -1.99 -20.37
C VAL A 247 4.89 -0.49 -20.21
N LEU A 248 6.08 -0.15 -19.69
CA LEU A 248 6.49 1.24 -19.43
C LEU A 248 7.22 1.92 -20.59
N ALA A 249 7.42 1.24 -21.73
CA ALA A 249 8.26 1.71 -22.83
C ALA A 249 7.87 3.10 -23.37
N ASN A 250 6.58 3.46 -23.28
CA ASN A 250 6.03 4.74 -23.75
C ASN A 250 5.93 5.82 -22.66
N ASP A 251 6.31 5.50 -21.42
CA ASP A 251 6.17 6.40 -20.25
C ASP A 251 7.53 6.77 -19.65
N VAL A 252 8.35 5.74 -19.38
CA VAL A 252 9.66 5.87 -18.72
C VAL A 252 10.60 4.81 -19.30
N ARG A 253 11.79 5.25 -19.73
CA ARG A 253 12.83 4.32 -20.17
C ARG A 253 13.40 3.57 -18.97
N VAL A 254 13.27 2.25 -18.95
CA VAL A 254 13.84 1.40 -17.89
C VAL A 254 15.10 0.70 -18.40
N VAL A 255 16.21 0.78 -17.65
CA VAL A 255 17.50 0.15 -17.97
C VAL A 255 17.90 -0.83 -16.88
N SER A 256 18.50 -1.96 -17.26
CA SER A 256 18.88 -3.01 -16.31
C SER A 256 20.04 -2.61 -15.40
N ALA A 257 20.96 -1.78 -15.89
CA ALA A 257 22.10 -1.27 -15.16
C ALA A 257 22.44 0.15 -15.63
N LEU A 258 23.26 0.86 -14.84
CA LEU A 258 23.86 2.11 -15.30
C LEU A 258 24.75 1.86 -16.52
N PRO A 259 24.70 2.71 -17.56
CA PRO A 259 25.64 2.63 -18.68
C PRO A 259 27.08 2.82 -18.20
N SER A 260 28.04 2.21 -18.91
CA SER A 260 29.48 2.33 -18.63
C SER A 260 29.95 3.78 -18.49
N THR A 261 29.37 4.69 -19.27
CA THR A 261 29.65 6.13 -19.24
C THR A 261 29.31 6.82 -17.91
N HIS A 262 28.56 6.18 -17.03
CA HIS A 262 28.11 6.74 -15.75
C HIS A 262 28.52 5.89 -14.54
N LEU A 263 29.32 4.83 -14.72
CA LEU A 263 29.73 3.94 -13.62
C LEU A 263 30.63 4.62 -12.59
N MET A 264 31.47 5.57 -13.03
CA MET A 264 32.38 6.33 -12.16
C MET A 264 31.74 7.60 -11.57
N THR A 265 30.47 7.87 -11.91
CA THR A 265 29.76 9.06 -11.44
C THR A 265 29.35 8.88 -9.98
N LYS A 266 29.73 9.82 -9.11
CA LYS A 266 29.20 9.86 -7.74
C LYS A 266 27.73 10.30 -7.77
N PRO A 267 26.78 9.46 -7.33
CA PRO A 267 25.36 9.82 -7.42
C PRO A 267 25.01 10.97 -6.48
N VAL A 268 24.06 11.81 -6.89
CA VAL A 268 23.38 12.71 -5.96
C VAL A 268 22.52 11.85 -5.05
N GLU A 269 22.78 11.85 -3.74
CA GLU A 269 21.94 11.10 -2.80
C GLU A 269 20.78 11.95 -2.26
N GLY A 270 19.63 11.31 -2.09
CA GLY A 270 18.45 11.95 -1.53
C GLY A 270 17.54 10.99 -0.77
N SER A 271 17.00 11.47 0.35
CA SER A 271 15.83 10.88 1.00
C SER A 271 14.76 11.99 1.08
N PRO A 272 13.76 11.99 0.17
CA PRO A 272 12.73 13.02 0.16
C PRO A 272 11.96 13.06 1.49
N PRO A 273 11.42 14.18 1.99
CA PRO A 273 10.48 14.16 3.12
C PRO A 273 9.16 13.48 2.76
N LEU A 274 8.24 13.37 3.73
CA LEU A 274 6.88 12.85 3.48
C LEU A 274 6.07 13.81 2.60
N HIS A 275 5.18 13.24 1.77
CA HIS A 275 4.23 13.96 0.93
C HIS A 275 4.83 14.99 -0.04
N VAL A 276 5.97 14.67 -0.68
CA VAL A 276 6.60 15.57 -1.66
C VAL A 276 5.76 15.71 -2.93
N THR A 277 5.65 16.95 -3.42
CA THR A 277 4.96 17.26 -4.67
C THR A 277 5.90 17.16 -5.88
N PRO A 278 5.37 17.04 -7.11
CA PRO A 278 6.19 17.11 -8.32
C PRO A 278 7.04 18.38 -8.43
N SER A 279 6.51 19.53 -7.99
CA SER A 279 7.27 20.80 -7.99
C SER A 279 8.43 20.75 -7.00
N TRP A 280 8.22 20.23 -5.79
CA TRP A 280 9.27 20.06 -4.79
C TRP A 280 10.40 19.16 -5.31
N ILE A 281 10.05 18.02 -5.91
CA ILE A 281 11.02 17.08 -6.49
C ILE A 281 11.90 17.76 -7.53
N ARG A 282 11.30 18.52 -8.46
CA ARG A 282 12.04 19.25 -9.49
C ARG A 282 12.96 20.31 -8.86
N SER A 283 12.43 21.16 -7.99
CA SER A 283 13.22 22.21 -7.33
C SER A 283 14.38 21.65 -6.51
N ARG A 284 14.20 20.50 -5.85
CA ARG A 284 15.22 19.89 -5.00
C ARG A 284 16.32 19.20 -5.78
N TYR A 285 15.98 18.47 -6.82
CA TYR A 285 16.92 17.53 -7.46
C TYR A 285 17.41 17.97 -8.83
N LEU A 286 16.59 18.66 -9.63
CA LEU A 286 16.84 18.83 -11.07
C LEU A 286 18.15 19.57 -11.38
N ARG A 287 18.50 20.62 -10.63
CA ARG A 287 19.76 21.37 -10.86
C ARG A 287 21.00 20.50 -10.69
N ARG A 288 21.09 19.75 -9.59
CA ARG A 288 22.24 18.85 -9.34
C ARG A 288 22.18 17.63 -10.25
N PHE A 289 20.99 17.10 -10.47
CA PHE A 289 20.80 15.93 -11.32
C PHE A 289 21.18 16.21 -12.78
N ASN A 290 20.91 17.41 -13.30
CA ASN A 290 21.36 17.81 -14.64
C ASN A 290 22.89 17.92 -14.75
N ARG A 291 23.60 18.18 -13.64
CA ARG A 291 25.07 18.28 -13.63
C ARG A 291 25.73 16.91 -13.50
N GLU A 292 25.25 16.08 -12.58
CA GLU A 292 25.87 14.78 -12.28
C GLU A 292 25.33 13.65 -13.16
N GLY A 293 24.11 13.74 -13.69
CA GLY A 293 23.49 12.71 -14.53
C GLY A 293 22.96 11.49 -13.77
N VAL A 294 23.35 11.27 -12.50
CA VAL A 294 22.87 10.15 -11.67
C VAL A 294 22.29 10.65 -10.33
N LEU A 295 21.08 10.17 -10.00
CA LEU A 295 20.39 10.45 -8.73
C LEU A 295 20.07 9.13 -8.04
N LEU A 296 20.49 8.96 -6.80
CA LEU A 296 20.18 7.80 -5.95
C LEU A 296 19.18 8.21 -4.86
N LEU A 297 17.97 7.65 -4.91
CA LEU A 297 16.96 7.86 -3.87
C LEU A 297 16.84 6.64 -2.97
N ARG A 298 16.75 6.89 -1.65
CA ARG A 298 16.54 5.87 -0.62
C ARG A 298 15.32 6.22 0.22
N SER A 299 14.69 5.18 0.78
CA SER A 299 13.55 5.30 1.70
C SER A 299 12.36 6.03 1.07
N LEU A 300 11.82 5.50 -0.03
CA LEU A 300 10.71 6.13 -0.75
C LEU A 300 9.33 5.81 -0.15
N ASP A 301 9.25 4.95 0.88
CA ASP A 301 7.98 4.51 1.47
C ASP A 301 7.08 5.69 1.85
N SER A 302 5.93 5.78 1.17
CA SER A 302 4.86 6.75 1.41
C SER A 302 5.31 8.22 1.31
N ARG A 303 6.37 8.50 0.53
CA ARG A 303 6.97 9.84 0.46
C ARG A 303 6.44 10.70 -0.67
N LEU A 304 6.05 10.13 -1.81
CA LEU A 304 5.42 10.90 -2.89
C LEU A 304 4.00 11.30 -2.49
N SER A 305 3.60 12.54 -2.79
CA SER A 305 2.24 13.02 -2.57
C SER A 305 1.22 12.05 -3.18
N LYS A 306 0.11 11.83 -2.46
CA LYS A 306 -1.02 11.03 -2.96
C LYS A 306 -1.94 11.82 -3.87
N ASP A 307 -1.81 13.15 -3.89
CA ASP A 307 -2.53 14.05 -4.77
C ASP A 307 -1.56 14.53 -5.85
N LEU A 308 -1.57 13.77 -6.95
CA LEU A 308 -0.80 14.04 -8.16
C LEU A 308 -1.74 14.44 -9.31
N PRO A 309 -1.24 15.14 -10.34
CA PRO A 309 -1.97 15.34 -11.59
C PRO A 309 -2.48 14.03 -12.18
N SER A 310 -3.64 14.07 -12.85
CA SER A 310 -4.37 12.90 -13.36
C SER A 310 -3.50 11.92 -14.15
N ASP A 311 -2.66 12.38 -15.09
CA ASP A 311 -1.80 11.48 -15.86
C ASP A 311 -0.73 10.78 -15.00
N LEU A 312 -0.25 11.40 -13.91
CA LEU A 312 0.67 10.74 -12.98
C LEU A 312 -0.05 9.72 -12.10
N GLN A 313 -1.31 9.95 -11.76
CA GLN A 313 -2.16 8.96 -11.09
C GLN A 313 -2.44 7.75 -12.00
N LYS A 314 -2.77 8.00 -13.27
CA LYS A 314 -2.90 6.95 -14.29
C LYS A 314 -1.61 6.14 -14.44
N LEU A 315 -0.45 6.80 -14.41
CA LEU A 315 0.84 6.11 -14.42
C LEU A 315 1.01 5.23 -13.17
N ARG A 316 0.63 5.70 -11.96
CA ARG A 316 0.67 4.87 -10.75
C ARG A 316 -0.14 3.59 -10.91
N CYS A 317 -1.37 3.70 -11.40
CA CYS A 317 -2.23 2.54 -11.66
C CYS A 317 -1.67 1.62 -12.72
N LYS A 318 -1.16 2.16 -13.84
CA LYS A 318 -0.50 1.38 -14.87
C LYS A 318 0.67 0.58 -14.31
N VAL A 319 1.48 1.17 -13.43
CA VAL A 319 2.61 0.47 -12.79
C VAL A 319 2.10 -0.60 -11.82
N ALA A 320 1.17 -0.24 -10.94
CA ALA A 320 0.68 -1.10 -9.87
C ALA A 320 -0.06 -2.34 -10.39
N PHE A 321 -0.98 -2.15 -11.35
CA PHE A 321 -1.91 -3.18 -11.81
C PHE A 321 -1.45 -3.89 -13.10
N ASN A 322 -0.68 -3.20 -13.97
CA ASN A 322 -0.25 -3.79 -15.24
C ASN A 322 1.25 -4.11 -15.25
N ALA A 323 2.13 -3.18 -14.86
CA ALA A 323 3.57 -3.38 -15.06
C ALA A 323 4.21 -4.33 -14.03
N LEU A 324 3.77 -4.29 -12.77
CA LEU A 324 4.30 -5.11 -11.66
C LEU A 324 3.69 -6.50 -11.61
N ARG A 325 3.90 -7.26 -12.68
CA ARG A 325 3.60 -8.70 -12.76
C ARG A 325 4.71 -9.52 -12.10
N PHE A 326 4.35 -10.57 -11.37
CA PHE A 326 5.32 -11.50 -10.79
C PHE A 326 6.08 -12.30 -11.87
N ALA A 327 7.29 -12.72 -11.54
CA ALA A 327 8.09 -13.58 -12.41
C ALA A 327 7.35 -14.90 -12.68
N GLN A 328 7.55 -15.46 -13.89
CA GLN A 328 6.80 -16.61 -14.38
C GLN A 328 6.77 -17.81 -13.41
N PRO A 329 7.88 -18.26 -12.78
CA PRO A 329 7.84 -19.38 -11.85
C PRO A 329 6.93 -19.15 -10.64
N ILE A 330 6.85 -17.90 -10.16
CA ILE A 330 6.00 -17.50 -9.04
C ILE A 330 4.54 -17.49 -9.49
N GLN A 331 4.28 -16.88 -10.66
CA GLN A 331 2.94 -16.81 -11.23
C GLN A 331 2.36 -18.21 -11.46
N GLU A 332 3.11 -19.09 -12.10
CA GLU A 332 2.67 -20.46 -12.39
C GLU A 332 2.37 -21.26 -11.12
N LEU A 333 3.21 -21.18 -10.10
CA LEU A 333 2.95 -21.89 -8.85
C LEU A 333 1.73 -21.32 -8.11
N GLY A 334 1.62 -19.99 -8.01
CA GLY A 334 0.46 -19.34 -7.41
C GLY A 334 -0.84 -19.68 -8.15
N ASP A 335 -0.79 -19.71 -9.48
CA ASP A 335 -1.92 -20.09 -10.34
C ASP A 335 -2.32 -21.56 -10.11
N ARG A 336 -1.38 -22.50 -10.10
CA ARG A 336 -1.67 -23.92 -9.83
C ARG A 336 -2.29 -24.13 -8.45
N ILE A 337 -1.80 -23.46 -7.41
CA ILE A 337 -2.37 -23.58 -6.06
C ILE A 337 -3.78 -22.99 -6.01
N ALA A 338 -4.00 -21.83 -6.64
CA ALA A 338 -5.34 -21.24 -6.75
C ALA A 338 -6.31 -22.15 -7.52
N GLU A 339 -5.88 -22.75 -8.62
CA GLU A 339 -6.66 -23.71 -9.41
C GLU A 339 -7.07 -24.93 -8.58
N ARG A 340 -6.19 -25.45 -7.70
CA ARG A 340 -6.53 -26.54 -6.78
C ARG A 340 -7.70 -26.16 -5.86
N MET A 341 -7.72 -24.94 -5.34
CA MET A 341 -8.83 -24.43 -4.55
C MET A 341 -10.11 -24.27 -5.40
N GLN A 342 -10.00 -23.57 -6.53
CA GLN A 342 -11.12 -23.25 -7.43
C GLN A 342 -11.79 -24.50 -8.01
N SER A 343 -11.00 -25.54 -8.33
CA SER A 343 -11.51 -26.81 -8.85
C SER A 343 -12.46 -27.53 -7.90
N LYS A 344 -12.50 -27.12 -6.62
CA LYS A 344 -13.38 -27.68 -5.59
C LYS A 344 -14.53 -26.73 -5.22
N GLY A 345 -14.67 -25.59 -5.89
CA GLY A 345 -15.71 -24.59 -5.66
C GLY A 345 -15.16 -23.22 -5.25
N PRO A 346 -16.05 -22.25 -4.97
CA PRO A 346 -15.63 -20.90 -4.57
C PRO A 346 -14.88 -20.93 -3.24
N TYR A 347 -13.95 -20.00 -3.05
CA TYR A 347 -13.16 -19.90 -1.83
C TYR A 347 -12.91 -18.46 -1.37
N LEU A 348 -12.79 -18.33 -0.05
CA LEU A 348 -12.37 -17.12 0.65
C LEU A 348 -10.85 -17.16 0.83
N ALA A 349 -10.15 -16.10 0.42
CA ALA A 349 -8.79 -15.85 0.86
C ALA A 349 -8.79 -14.94 2.09
N LEU A 350 -8.28 -15.48 3.20
CA LEU A 350 -8.23 -14.84 4.50
C LEU A 350 -6.78 -14.47 4.84
N HIS A 351 -6.46 -13.17 4.81
CA HIS A 351 -5.12 -12.71 5.18
C HIS A 351 -5.04 -12.48 6.70
N LEU A 352 -4.48 -13.47 7.41
CA LEU A 352 -4.36 -13.49 8.86
C LEU A 352 -3.08 -12.81 9.33
N ARG A 353 -3.24 -11.70 10.06
CA ARG A 353 -2.15 -10.94 10.69
C ARG A 353 -1.98 -11.30 12.15
N MET A 354 -1.77 -12.58 12.42
CA MET A 354 -1.67 -13.16 13.77
C MET A 354 -0.23 -13.45 14.20
N GLU A 355 0.77 -12.97 13.46
CA GLU A 355 2.18 -13.20 13.75
C GLU A 355 2.66 -12.37 14.97
N LYS A 356 3.66 -12.90 15.70
CA LYS A 356 4.22 -12.26 16.91
C LYS A 356 4.59 -10.79 16.69
N ASP A 357 5.23 -10.48 15.56
CA ASP A 357 5.66 -9.11 15.25
C ASP A 357 4.47 -8.15 15.08
N VAL A 358 3.32 -8.62 14.59
CA VAL A 358 2.11 -7.80 14.46
C VAL A 358 1.55 -7.41 15.82
N TRP A 359 1.42 -8.38 16.73
CA TRP A 359 0.92 -8.12 18.09
C TRP A 359 1.81 -7.14 18.84
N VAL A 360 3.14 -7.33 18.74
CA VAL A 360 4.14 -6.43 19.33
C VAL A 360 4.03 -5.01 18.74
N ARG A 361 3.98 -4.88 17.41
CA ARG A 361 3.93 -3.56 16.74
C ARG A 361 2.63 -2.79 16.96
N THR A 362 1.51 -3.48 17.14
CA THR A 362 0.18 -2.89 17.36
C THR A 362 -0.06 -2.55 18.83
N GLY A 363 0.64 -3.22 19.76
CA GLY A 363 0.44 -3.09 21.20
C GLY A 363 -0.89 -3.68 21.66
N CYS A 364 -1.39 -4.68 20.94
CA CYS A 364 -2.64 -5.38 21.21
C CYS A 364 -2.36 -6.74 21.83
N LEU A 365 -3.34 -7.27 22.58
CA LEU A 365 -3.29 -8.63 23.08
C LEU A 365 -3.78 -9.62 22.01
N PRO A 366 -3.13 -10.78 21.88
CA PRO A 366 -3.54 -11.82 20.93
C PRO A 366 -4.87 -12.48 21.28
N GLY A 367 -5.29 -12.41 22.56
CA GLY A 367 -6.51 -13.06 23.04
C GLY A 367 -6.38 -14.59 23.06
N LEU A 368 -5.22 -15.08 23.48
CA LEU A 368 -4.89 -16.49 23.65
C LEU A 368 -4.88 -16.83 25.16
N SER A 369 -3.71 -16.92 25.76
CA SER A 369 -3.52 -17.12 27.20
C SER A 369 -2.67 -15.99 27.81
N PRO A 370 -2.70 -15.81 29.15
CA PRO A 370 -1.86 -14.83 29.83
C PRO A 370 -0.36 -14.97 29.54
N GLU A 371 0.11 -16.18 29.26
CA GLU A 371 1.49 -16.45 28.84
C GLU A 371 1.84 -15.75 27.51
N PHE A 372 0.94 -15.81 26.52
CA PHE A 372 1.14 -15.12 25.25
C PHE A 372 1.08 -13.60 25.40
N ASP A 373 0.27 -13.09 26.32
CA ASP A 373 0.23 -11.67 26.65
C ASP A 373 1.57 -11.19 27.22
N GLU A 374 2.19 -11.99 28.09
CA GLU A 374 3.51 -11.71 28.66
C GLU A 374 4.61 -11.77 27.59
N ILE A 375 4.56 -12.72 26.66
CA ILE A 375 5.50 -12.81 25.53
C ILE A 375 5.45 -11.53 24.69
N VAL A 376 4.25 -11.06 24.34
CA VAL A 376 4.07 -9.84 23.54
C VAL A 376 4.55 -8.61 24.32
N ASN A 377 4.18 -8.50 25.59
CA ASN A 377 4.56 -7.35 26.42
C ASN A 377 6.08 -7.30 26.65
N SER A 378 6.71 -8.43 26.94
CA SER A 378 8.16 -8.53 27.15
C SER A 378 8.95 -8.12 25.91
N GLU A 379 8.57 -8.61 24.73
CA GLU A 379 9.22 -8.22 23.47
C GLU A 379 9.04 -6.71 23.21
N ARG A 380 7.86 -6.17 23.51
CA ARG A 380 7.55 -4.75 23.35
C ARG A 380 8.42 -3.84 24.21
N VAL A 381 8.69 -4.25 25.45
CA VAL A 381 9.58 -3.55 26.38
C VAL A 381 11.03 -3.64 25.92
N GLN A 382 11.45 -4.81 25.42
CA GLN A 382 12.82 -5.04 24.95
C GLN A 382 13.13 -4.33 23.63
N ARG A 383 12.13 -4.14 22.76
CA ARG A 383 12.29 -3.60 21.40
C ARG A 383 11.33 -2.45 21.09
N PRO A 384 11.43 -1.32 21.81
CA PRO A 384 10.54 -0.18 21.61
C PRO A 384 10.63 0.45 20.21
N GLU A 385 11.72 0.21 19.47
CA GLU A 385 11.94 0.65 18.09
C GLU A 385 11.03 -0.04 17.06
N LEU A 386 10.44 -1.19 17.39
CA LEU A 386 9.50 -1.88 16.50
C LEU A 386 8.11 -1.23 16.50
N LEU A 387 7.79 -0.41 17.51
CA LEU A 387 6.47 0.17 17.67
C LEU A 387 6.10 1.13 16.54
N THR A 388 4.92 0.91 15.95
CA THR A 388 4.42 1.72 14.82
C THR A 388 4.15 3.17 15.23
N ALA A 389 3.73 3.39 16.47
CA ALA A 389 3.51 4.71 17.04
C ALA A 389 3.63 4.67 18.58
N ARG A 390 4.10 5.76 19.17
CA ARG A 390 4.03 5.98 20.61
C ARG A 390 2.63 6.51 20.92
N SER A 391 1.84 5.71 21.63
CA SER A 391 0.49 6.09 22.08
C SER A 391 0.27 5.52 23.48
N ASN A 392 -0.40 6.30 24.32
CA ASN A 392 -0.72 5.95 25.71
C ASN A 392 -2.01 5.10 25.82
N MET A 393 -2.63 4.72 24.69
CA MET A 393 -3.82 3.86 24.69
C MET A 393 -3.50 2.47 25.24
N THR A 394 -4.36 2.01 26.13
CA THR A 394 -4.43 0.63 26.63
C THR A 394 -4.74 -0.37 25.51
N TYR A 395 -4.54 -1.66 25.77
CA TYR A 395 -4.89 -2.71 24.82
C TYR A 395 -6.39 -2.66 24.44
N HIS A 396 -7.26 -2.41 25.42
CA HIS A 396 -8.71 -2.37 25.23
C HIS A 396 -9.12 -1.17 24.38
N GLU A 397 -8.58 0.02 24.67
CA GLU A 397 -8.86 1.21 23.85
C GLU A 397 -8.40 1.03 22.40
N ARG A 398 -7.24 0.39 22.18
CA ARG A 398 -6.76 0.07 20.83
C ARG A 398 -7.72 -0.89 20.13
N LYS A 399 -8.21 -1.91 20.85
CA LYS A 399 -9.14 -2.89 20.34
C LYS A 399 -10.44 -2.23 19.89
N MET A 400 -11.06 -1.45 20.78
CA MET A 400 -12.32 -0.75 20.51
C MET A 400 -12.18 0.34 19.44
N ALA A 401 -11.00 0.94 19.30
CA ALA A 401 -10.71 1.86 18.19
C ALA A 401 -10.49 1.15 16.84
N GLY A 402 -10.52 -0.18 16.79
CA GLY A 402 -10.25 -0.97 15.59
C GLY A 402 -8.77 -0.98 15.17
N LEU A 403 -7.85 -0.68 16.10
CA LEU A 403 -6.42 -0.64 15.85
C LEU A 403 -5.73 -2.00 16.02
N CYS A 404 -6.44 -3.01 16.51
CA CYS A 404 -5.91 -4.37 16.68
C CYS A 404 -6.23 -5.27 15.47
N PRO A 405 -5.41 -6.29 15.21
CA PRO A 405 -5.81 -7.43 14.40
C PRO A 405 -7.02 -8.14 15.01
N LEU A 406 -7.80 -8.78 14.16
CA LEU A 406 -8.79 -9.76 14.60
C LEU A 406 -8.09 -11.09 14.87
N ASN A 407 -8.40 -11.72 16.00
CA ASN A 407 -7.96 -13.08 16.30
C ASN A 407 -8.89 -14.12 15.66
N ALA A 408 -8.57 -15.41 15.78
CA ALA A 408 -9.35 -16.46 15.15
C ALA A 408 -10.81 -16.48 15.59
N VAL A 409 -11.09 -16.30 16.89
CA VAL A 409 -12.48 -16.27 17.42
C VAL A 409 -13.29 -15.16 16.76
N GLU A 410 -12.71 -13.97 16.64
CA GLU A 410 -13.40 -12.82 16.07
C GLU A 410 -13.57 -12.96 14.55
N VAL A 411 -12.57 -13.48 13.86
CA VAL A 411 -12.68 -13.76 12.42
C VAL A 411 -13.78 -14.79 12.18
N THR A 412 -13.81 -15.89 12.94
CA THR A 412 -14.85 -16.91 12.87
C THR A 412 -16.23 -16.31 13.05
N ARG A 413 -16.42 -15.54 14.14
CA ARG A 413 -17.71 -14.91 14.46
C ARG A 413 -18.14 -13.90 13.39
N LEU A 414 -17.20 -13.13 12.83
CA LEU A 414 -17.48 -12.22 11.71
C LEU A 414 -17.93 -12.98 10.46
N LEU A 415 -17.23 -14.06 10.07
CA LEU A 415 -17.58 -14.84 8.89
C LEU A 415 -18.95 -15.48 9.02
N LYS A 416 -19.26 -16.07 10.18
CA LYS A 416 -20.61 -16.57 10.50
C LYS A 416 -21.66 -15.45 10.40
N GLY A 417 -21.38 -14.29 11.01
CA GLY A 417 -22.25 -13.12 10.98
C GLY A 417 -22.55 -12.61 9.57
N LEU A 418 -21.59 -12.71 8.65
CA LEU A 418 -21.75 -12.36 7.24
C LEU A 418 -22.43 -13.45 6.40
N GLY A 419 -22.78 -14.60 7.00
CA GLY A 419 -23.46 -15.70 6.32
C GLY A 419 -22.54 -16.65 5.55
N ALA A 420 -21.24 -16.70 5.88
CA ALA A 420 -20.34 -17.69 5.30
C ALA A 420 -20.83 -19.11 5.62
N PRO A 421 -21.00 -19.99 4.62
CA PRO A 421 -21.51 -21.33 4.88
C PRO A 421 -20.46 -22.18 5.61
N LYS A 422 -20.89 -23.14 6.41
CA LYS A 422 -19.99 -24.02 7.20
C LYS A 422 -18.99 -24.78 6.33
N ASN A 423 -19.37 -25.13 5.10
CA ASN A 423 -18.50 -25.79 4.13
C ASN A 423 -17.66 -24.82 3.29
N ALA A 424 -17.61 -23.53 3.65
CA ALA A 424 -16.78 -22.55 2.95
C ALA A 424 -15.32 -23.00 2.93
N ARG A 425 -14.72 -22.94 1.74
CA ARG A 425 -13.29 -23.18 1.55
C ARG A 425 -12.54 -21.91 1.88
N ILE A 426 -11.58 -22.00 2.77
CA ILE A 426 -10.77 -20.87 3.21
C ILE A 426 -9.31 -21.17 2.88
N TYR A 427 -8.72 -20.34 2.03
CA TYR A 427 -7.28 -20.21 1.93
C TYR A 427 -6.83 -19.17 2.96
N TRP A 428 -5.94 -19.52 3.88
CA TRP A 428 -5.38 -18.52 4.80
C TRP A 428 -3.95 -18.14 4.39
N ALA A 429 -3.74 -16.84 4.22
CA ALA A 429 -2.47 -16.22 3.89
C ALA A 429 -1.87 -15.59 5.13
N GLY A 430 -0.58 -15.82 5.40
CA GLY A 430 0.11 -15.22 6.55
C GLY A 430 1.39 -15.95 6.92
N GLY A 431 2.14 -15.35 7.83
CA GLY A 431 3.26 -16.03 8.49
C GLY A 431 2.81 -16.94 9.63
N GLN A 432 3.78 -17.48 10.38
CA GLN A 432 3.50 -18.32 11.54
C GLN A 432 2.68 -17.54 12.59
N PRO A 433 1.46 -18.00 12.94
CA PRO A 433 0.67 -17.37 13.99
C PRO A 433 1.35 -17.55 15.35
N LEU A 434 1.28 -16.51 16.19
CA LEU A 434 1.62 -16.64 17.61
C LEU A 434 0.64 -17.64 18.24
N GLY A 435 1.16 -18.66 18.92
CA GLY A 435 0.35 -19.76 19.45
C GLY A 435 0.08 -20.90 18.44
N GLY A 436 0.75 -20.89 17.28
CA GLY A 436 0.76 -22.05 16.39
C GLY A 436 -0.60 -22.38 15.79
N LYS A 437 -0.79 -23.66 15.45
CA LYS A 437 -2.03 -24.16 14.84
C LYS A 437 -3.20 -24.09 15.83
N GLU A 438 -2.90 -24.17 17.11
CA GLU A 438 -3.84 -24.08 18.24
C GLU A 438 -4.56 -22.72 18.24
N ALA A 439 -3.83 -21.64 17.92
CA ALA A 439 -4.40 -20.30 17.78
C ALA A 439 -5.44 -20.18 16.64
N LEU A 440 -5.47 -21.14 15.70
CA LEU A 440 -6.40 -21.17 14.57
C LEU A 440 -7.58 -22.13 14.79
N LEU A 441 -7.64 -22.85 15.90
CA LEU A 441 -8.70 -23.82 16.19
C LEU A 441 -10.12 -23.27 16.05
N PRO A 442 -10.45 -22.04 16.51
CA PRO A 442 -11.79 -21.47 16.32
C PRO A 442 -12.22 -21.37 14.85
N LEU A 443 -11.27 -21.19 13.92
CA LEU A 443 -11.57 -21.17 12.48
C LEU A 443 -11.71 -22.59 11.94
N ILE A 444 -10.78 -23.48 12.30
CA ILE A 444 -10.74 -24.86 11.81
C ILE A 444 -12.00 -25.65 12.22
N GLN A 445 -12.52 -25.41 13.42
CA GLN A 445 -13.70 -26.09 13.94
C GLN A 445 -14.99 -25.71 13.18
N ASP A 446 -15.16 -24.43 12.87
CA ASP A 446 -16.35 -23.92 12.17
C ASP A 446 -16.24 -24.02 10.64
N PHE A 447 -15.02 -23.98 10.10
CA PHE A 447 -14.73 -24.07 8.66
C PHE A 447 -13.66 -25.16 8.42
N PRO A 448 -14.04 -26.44 8.29
CA PRO A 448 -13.08 -27.56 8.21
C PRO A 448 -12.26 -27.58 6.91
N HIS A 449 -12.68 -26.87 5.87
CA HIS A 449 -11.92 -26.71 4.62
C HIS A 449 -10.98 -25.51 4.68
N PHE A 450 -10.00 -25.59 5.57
CA PHE A 450 -9.09 -24.49 5.89
C PHE A 450 -7.65 -24.86 5.54
N TYR A 451 -7.07 -24.17 4.55
CA TYR A 451 -5.80 -24.55 3.93
C TYR A 451 -4.84 -23.38 3.79
N SER A 452 -3.55 -23.66 3.95
CA SER A 452 -2.44 -22.78 3.59
C SER A 452 -1.82 -23.19 2.26
N LYS A 453 -0.88 -22.40 1.73
CA LYS A 453 -0.03 -22.82 0.60
C LYS A 453 0.76 -24.09 0.94
N GLU A 454 1.19 -24.27 2.19
CA GLU A 454 1.90 -25.46 2.63
C GLU A 454 1.02 -26.72 2.55
N ASP A 455 -0.29 -26.60 2.83
CA ASP A 455 -1.23 -27.71 2.72
C ASP A 455 -1.58 -28.06 1.27
N LEU A 456 -1.56 -27.05 0.38
CA LEU A 456 -2.01 -27.18 -1.01
C LEU A 456 -0.89 -27.50 -2.00
N ALA A 457 0.37 -27.20 -1.66
CA ALA A 457 1.52 -27.49 -2.51
C ALA A 457 1.83 -28.99 -2.56
N LEU A 458 2.20 -29.49 -3.73
CA LEU A 458 2.72 -30.85 -3.84
C LEU A 458 4.14 -30.92 -3.28
N PRO A 459 4.61 -32.12 -2.86
CA PRO A 459 5.97 -32.30 -2.38
C PRO A 459 7.00 -31.70 -3.34
N GLY A 460 7.85 -30.82 -2.83
CA GLY A 460 8.92 -30.16 -3.59
C GLY A 460 8.53 -28.87 -4.33
N GLU A 461 7.25 -28.55 -4.51
CA GLU A 461 6.85 -27.35 -5.28
C GLU A 461 7.26 -26.03 -4.60
N LEU A 462 7.22 -25.96 -3.27
CA LEU A 462 7.64 -24.78 -2.51
C LEU A 462 9.15 -24.75 -2.21
N GLN A 463 9.84 -25.88 -2.36
CA GLN A 463 11.25 -26.02 -1.98
C GLN A 463 12.19 -25.01 -2.66
N PRO A 464 12.03 -24.67 -3.96
CA PRO A 464 12.84 -23.64 -4.61
C PRO A 464 12.71 -22.23 -3.99
N PHE A 465 11.66 -21.99 -3.22
CA PHE A 465 11.30 -20.67 -2.69
C PHE A 465 11.34 -20.60 -1.15
N ALA A 466 11.66 -21.69 -0.46
CA ALA A 466 11.53 -21.81 0.99
C ALA A 466 12.25 -20.71 1.79
N ASN A 467 13.40 -20.24 1.30
CA ASN A 467 14.18 -19.17 1.95
C ASN A 467 13.96 -17.78 1.33
N LYS A 468 12.96 -17.62 0.45
CA LYS A 468 12.66 -16.38 -0.27
C LYS A 468 11.30 -15.83 0.20
N ALA A 469 11.30 -15.19 1.36
CA ALA A 469 10.09 -14.71 2.03
C ALA A 469 9.20 -13.81 1.14
N SER A 470 9.79 -12.97 0.30
CA SER A 470 9.06 -12.10 -0.63
C SER A 470 8.39 -12.90 -1.75
N ILE A 471 8.99 -14.01 -2.18
CA ILE A 471 8.37 -14.91 -3.15
C ILE A 471 7.24 -15.70 -2.51
N MET A 472 7.43 -16.19 -1.27
CA MET A 472 6.34 -16.87 -0.53
C MET A 472 5.13 -15.94 -0.33
N ALA A 473 5.38 -14.67 0.01
CA ALA A 473 4.33 -13.64 0.08
C ALA A 473 3.71 -13.31 -1.29
N ALA A 474 4.45 -13.47 -2.39
CA ALA A 474 3.93 -13.28 -3.75
C ALA A 474 3.01 -14.43 -4.16
N ILE A 475 3.30 -15.66 -3.76
CA ILE A 475 2.41 -16.81 -3.93
C ILE A 475 1.10 -16.58 -3.16
N ASP A 476 1.19 -16.18 -1.89
CA ASP A 476 0.02 -15.78 -1.08
C ASP A 476 -0.81 -14.67 -1.77
N TYR A 477 -0.14 -13.71 -2.42
CA TYR A 477 -0.77 -12.63 -3.16
C TYR A 477 -1.59 -13.14 -4.34
N ILE A 478 -1.01 -14.01 -5.18
CA ILE A 478 -1.68 -14.55 -6.38
C ILE A 478 -2.91 -15.36 -5.99
N ILE A 479 -2.77 -16.25 -5.00
CA ILE A 479 -3.89 -17.09 -4.52
C ILE A 479 -4.98 -16.21 -3.91
N SER A 480 -4.61 -15.13 -3.22
CA SER A 480 -5.56 -14.16 -2.67
C SER A 480 -6.29 -13.36 -3.75
N GLU A 481 -5.57 -12.91 -4.78
CA GLU A 481 -6.15 -12.15 -5.89
C GLU A 481 -7.19 -12.96 -6.67
N LYS A 482 -6.93 -14.27 -6.85
CA LYS A 482 -7.79 -15.21 -7.59
C LYS A 482 -9.02 -15.72 -6.82
N SER A 483 -9.14 -15.40 -5.54
CA SER A 483 -10.27 -15.82 -4.71
C SER A 483 -11.59 -15.13 -5.06
N ASP A 484 -12.71 -15.77 -4.73
CA ASP A 484 -14.06 -15.21 -4.89
C ASP A 484 -14.32 -14.12 -3.86
N VAL A 485 -13.79 -14.27 -2.65
CA VAL A 485 -13.88 -13.31 -1.57
C VAL A 485 -12.49 -13.15 -0.95
N PHE A 486 -12.09 -11.91 -0.65
CA PHE A 486 -10.89 -11.65 0.14
C PHE A 486 -11.24 -10.89 1.42
N MET A 487 -10.63 -11.26 2.54
CA MET A 487 -10.74 -10.52 3.80
C MET A 487 -9.41 -10.50 4.54
N PRO A 488 -8.89 -9.32 4.94
CA PRO A 488 -7.76 -9.27 5.86
C PRO A 488 -8.23 -9.13 7.32
N SER A 489 -7.58 -9.83 8.24
CA SER A 489 -7.88 -9.69 9.69
C SER A 489 -7.37 -8.36 10.27
N HIS A 490 -6.47 -7.69 9.56
CA HIS A 490 -5.94 -6.39 9.94
C HIS A 490 -5.57 -5.55 8.72
N GLY A 491 -5.47 -4.23 8.92
CA GLY A 491 -4.91 -3.34 7.90
C GLY A 491 -3.46 -3.72 7.58
N GLY A 492 -2.98 -3.31 6.41
CA GLY A 492 -1.61 -3.58 5.99
C GLY A 492 -1.44 -3.47 4.48
N ASN A 493 -0.18 -3.54 4.04
CA ASN A 493 0.16 -3.29 2.63
C ASN A 493 -0.41 -4.35 1.68
N MET A 494 -0.47 -5.62 2.09
CA MET A 494 -1.10 -6.68 1.27
C MET A 494 -2.61 -6.45 1.11
N GLY A 495 -3.33 -6.22 2.22
CA GLY A 495 -4.76 -5.93 2.15
C GLY A 495 -5.07 -4.72 1.26
N HIS A 496 -4.28 -3.64 1.37
CA HIS A 496 -4.42 -2.48 0.51
C HIS A 496 -4.16 -2.80 -0.98
N ALA A 497 -3.11 -3.56 -1.27
CA ALA A 497 -2.76 -3.92 -2.64
C ALA A 497 -3.82 -4.84 -3.27
N ILE A 498 -4.32 -5.82 -2.52
CA ILE A 498 -5.40 -6.72 -2.99
C ILE A 498 -6.71 -5.94 -3.15
N GLN A 499 -7.04 -5.02 -2.24
CA GLN A 499 -8.22 -4.16 -2.41
C GLN A 499 -8.18 -3.40 -3.73
N GLY A 500 -7.04 -2.76 -4.04
CA GLY A 500 -6.85 -2.05 -5.29
C GLY A 500 -6.94 -2.94 -6.52
N HIS A 501 -6.28 -4.10 -6.50
CA HIS A 501 -6.33 -5.06 -7.61
C HIS A 501 -7.75 -5.56 -7.86
N ARG A 502 -8.49 -5.90 -6.79
CA ARG A 502 -9.87 -6.37 -6.89
C ARG A 502 -10.82 -5.27 -7.38
N ALA A 503 -10.63 -4.03 -6.93
CA ALA A 503 -11.35 -2.87 -7.45
C ALA A 503 -11.06 -2.67 -8.95
N PHE A 504 -9.78 -2.62 -9.34
CA PHE A 504 -9.37 -2.45 -10.74
C PHE A 504 -9.85 -3.60 -11.64
N ALA A 505 -9.91 -4.83 -11.13
CA ALA A 505 -10.40 -6.00 -11.85
C ALA A 505 -11.94 -6.12 -11.91
N GLY A 506 -12.67 -5.01 -11.74
CA GLY A 506 -14.14 -4.98 -11.82
C GLY A 506 -14.83 -5.15 -10.47
N HIS A 507 -14.28 -4.57 -9.40
CA HIS A 507 -14.88 -4.55 -8.07
C HIS A 507 -15.20 -5.94 -7.48
N LYS A 508 -14.26 -6.88 -7.54
CA LYS A 508 -14.44 -8.20 -6.89
C LYS A 508 -14.57 -8.07 -5.37
N LYS A 509 -15.35 -8.96 -4.74
CA LYS A 509 -15.73 -8.87 -3.32
C LYS A 509 -14.52 -8.76 -2.39
N TYR A 510 -14.41 -7.68 -1.64
CA TYR A 510 -13.36 -7.43 -0.66
C TYR A 510 -14.03 -7.00 0.65
N ILE A 511 -13.98 -7.86 1.66
CA ILE A 511 -14.58 -7.56 2.97
C ILE A 511 -13.58 -6.69 3.74
N THR A 512 -13.99 -5.46 4.07
CA THR A 512 -13.30 -4.64 5.06
C THR A 512 -14.00 -4.81 6.40
N PRO A 513 -13.39 -5.46 7.41
CA PRO A 513 -14.00 -5.58 8.73
C PRO A 513 -14.23 -4.22 9.37
N ASN A 514 -15.47 -3.92 9.75
CA ASN A 514 -15.86 -2.68 10.41
C ASN A 514 -15.57 -2.74 11.92
N LYS A 515 -14.30 -2.97 12.27
CA LYS A 515 -13.85 -3.37 13.62
C LYS A 515 -14.37 -2.46 14.73
N ARG A 516 -14.30 -1.13 14.53
CA ARG A 516 -14.73 -0.15 15.53
C ARG A 516 -16.22 -0.29 15.88
N HIS A 517 -17.06 -0.55 14.88
CA HIS A 517 -18.50 -0.62 15.07
C HIS A 517 -18.99 -2.03 15.40
N MET A 518 -18.28 -3.08 14.97
CA MET A 518 -18.70 -4.46 15.21
C MET A 518 -18.27 -5.01 16.59
N LEU A 519 -17.07 -4.65 17.08
CA LEU A 519 -16.51 -5.23 18.31
C LEU A 519 -17.38 -5.06 19.57
N PRO A 520 -18.12 -3.96 19.79
CA PRO A 520 -19.05 -3.85 20.92
C PRO A 520 -20.08 -4.99 21.01
N PHE A 521 -20.45 -5.59 19.87
CA PHE A 521 -21.47 -6.64 19.81
C PHE A 521 -20.89 -8.04 20.04
N PHE A 522 -19.58 -8.23 19.94
CA PHE A 522 -18.95 -9.56 20.01
C PHE A 522 -18.98 -10.16 21.41
N HIS A 523 -19.04 -9.30 22.44
CA HIS A 523 -19.10 -9.70 23.85
C HIS A 523 -20.49 -9.53 24.47
N ASN A 524 -21.49 -9.14 23.69
CA ASN A 524 -22.84 -8.96 24.19
C ASN A 524 -23.58 -10.32 24.20
N SER A 525 -23.60 -10.96 25.37
CA SER A 525 -24.28 -12.25 25.59
C SER A 525 -25.80 -12.18 25.52
N SER A 526 -26.38 -10.97 25.53
CA SER A 526 -27.83 -10.78 25.49
C SER A 526 -28.41 -10.78 24.07
N LEU A 527 -27.56 -10.77 23.03
CA LEU A 527 -28.02 -10.83 21.63
C LEU A 527 -28.17 -12.27 21.17
N SER A 528 -29.30 -12.56 20.52
CA SER A 528 -29.47 -13.81 19.76
C SER A 528 -28.49 -13.89 18.58
N GLU A 529 -28.25 -15.10 18.07
CA GLU A 529 -27.36 -15.29 16.90
C GLU A 529 -27.96 -14.62 15.65
N GLU A 530 -29.29 -14.66 15.50
CA GLU A 530 -30.03 -14.02 14.42
C GLU A 530 -29.88 -12.50 14.44
N GLU A 531 -30.08 -11.87 15.60
CA GLU A 531 -29.90 -10.42 15.77
C GLU A 531 -28.45 -10.00 15.55
N PHE A 532 -27.50 -10.77 16.09
CA PHE A 532 -26.08 -10.52 15.87
C PHE A 532 -25.74 -10.56 14.38
N ASN A 533 -26.17 -11.61 13.66
CA ASN A 533 -25.90 -11.77 12.23
C ASN A 533 -26.51 -10.62 11.43
N LYS A 534 -27.74 -10.20 11.75
CA LYS A 534 -28.38 -9.03 11.11
C LYS A 534 -27.56 -7.75 11.29
N ILE A 535 -27.15 -7.44 12.53
CA ILE A 535 -26.32 -6.26 12.82
C ILE A 535 -25.00 -6.31 12.05
N ILE A 536 -24.34 -7.48 12.01
CA ILE A 536 -23.07 -7.63 11.30
C ILE A 536 -23.24 -7.42 9.79
N LYS A 537 -24.30 -7.97 9.17
CA LYS A 537 -24.60 -7.72 7.76
C LYS A 537 -24.84 -6.24 7.48
N GLU A 538 -25.68 -5.58 8.28
CA GLU A 538 -25.98 -4.14 8.15
C GLU A 538 -24.71 -3.28 8.27
N LEU A 539 -23.83 -3.55 9.25
CA LEU A 539 -22.58 -2.81 9.46
C LEU A 539 -21.57 -2.92 8.32
N HIS A 540 -21.70 -3.95 7.46
CA HIS A 540 -20.75 -4.25 6.39
C HIS A 540 -21.34 -4.07 4.98
N GLN A 541 -22.60 -3.66 4.84
CA GLN A 541 -23.27 -3.55 3.54
C GLN A 541 -22.46 -2.70 2.54
N ASP A 542 -21.79 -1.63 3.00
CA ASP A 542 -20.99 -0.70 2.18
C ASP A 542 -19.48 -0.98 2.21
N SER A 543 -19.08 -2.15 2.72
CA SER A 543 -17.68 -2.50 2.93
C SER A 543 -17.29 -3.87 2.33
N LEU A 544 -17.95 -4.22 1.22
CA LEU A 544 -17.79 -5.49 0.49
C LEU A 544 -17.03 -5.34 -0.84
N GLY A 545 -16.48 -4.17 -1.14
CA GLY A 545 -15.65 -3.92 -2.33
C GLY A 545 -16.33 -3.08 -3.41
N GLN A 546 -17.47 -2.46 -3.08
CA GLN A 546 -18.19 -1.54 -3.93
C GLN A 546 -17.28 -0.39 -4.44
N PRO A 547 -17.58 0.20 -5.60
CA PRO A 547 -16.92 1.39 -6.10
C PRO A 547 -16.89 2.52 -5.07
N GLU A 548 -15.69 3.02 -4.79
CA GLU A 548 -15.49 4.14 -3.87
C GLU A 548 -14.58 5.19 -4.50
N LEU A 549 -15.04 6.45 -4.51
CA LEU A 549 -14.25 7.58 -4.96
C LEU A 549 -13.11 7.85 -3.98
N ARG A 550 -11.89 7.90 -4.52
CA ARG A 550 -10.68 8.28 -3.77
C ARG A 550 -10.81 9.68 -3.16
N THR A 551 -11.44 10.60 -3.88
CA THR A 551 -11.56 12.03 -3.54
C THR A 551 -12.47 12.32 -2.35
N ILE A 552 -13.28 11.35 -1.89
CA ILE A 552 -14.14 11.50 -0.71
C ILE A 552 -13.31 11.73 0.56
N LYS A 553 -12.10 11.15 0.65
CA LYS A 553 -11.22 11.30 1.83
C LYS A 553 -9.79 11.64 1.42
N ALA A 554 -9.25 12.69 2.02
CA ALA A 554 -7.86 13.08 1.83
C ALA A 554 -6.90 11.92 2.18
N GLY A 555 -5.77 11.84 1.46
CA GLY A 555 -4.73 10.85 1.73
C GLY A 555 -5.06 9.42 1.28
N ARG A 556 -6.11 9.22 0.48
CA ARG A 556 -6.35 7.96 -0.24
C ARG A 556 -5.48 7.87 -1.50
N ASP A 557 -4.95 6.68 -1.77
CA ASP A 557 -4.07 6.41 -2.91
C ASP A 557 -4.79 5.61 -3.99
N VAL A 558 -4.50 5.90 -5.26
CA VAL A 558 -5.10 5.24 -6.43
C VAL A 558 -4.79 3.75 -6.52
N THR A 559 -3.69 3.31 -5.91
CA THR A 559 -3.31 1.90 -5.81
C THR A 559 -4.21 1.09 -4.87
N LYS A 560 -5.06 1.75 -4.07
CA LYS A 560 -6.09 1.15 -3.21
C LYS A 560 -7.51 1.54 -3.64
N PHE A 561 -7.70 2.78 -4.07
CA PHE A 561 -8.97 3.35 -4.51
C PHE A 561 -8.81 3.93 -5.93
N PRO A 562 -8.96 3.11 -6.98
CA PRO A 562 -8.57 3.49 -8.36
C PRO A 562 -9.51 4.53 -9.03
N ILE A 563 -10.67 4.84 -8.45
CA ILE A 563 -11.64 5.79 -9.03
C ILE A 563 -11.37 7.22 -8.53
N PRO A 564 -11.40 8.25 -9.39
CA PRO A 564 -11.79 8.22 -10.81
C PRO A 564 -10.62 8.12 -11.80
N GLU A 565 -9.37 8.24 -11.35
CA GLU A 565 -8.28 8.44 -12.32
C GLU A 565 -7.97 7.19 -13.17
N CYS A 566 -8.23 6.00 -12.64
CA CYS A 566 -7.80 4.74 -13.25
C CYS A 566 -8.96 3.87 -13.74
N MET A 567 -10.19 4.28 -13.46
CA MET A 567 -11.41 3.58 -13.86
C MET A 567 -12.49 4.57 -14.27
N CYS A 568 -13.23 4.21 -15.31
CA CYS A 568 -14.26 5.05 -15.92
C CYS A 568 -15.55 4.23 -16.02
N ASN A 569 -16.69 4.90 -15.95
CA ASN A 569 -17.99 4.36 -16.35
C ASN A 569 -18.54 5.22 -17.51
N ASP A 570 -19.56 4.72 -18.20
CA ASP A 570 -20.05 5.36 -19.43
C ASP A 570 -20.62 6.78 -19.18
N SER A 571 -21.01 7.09 -17.94
CA SER A 571 -21.42 8.44 -17.49
C SER A 571 -20.25 9.44 -17.40
N ASN A 572 -19.03 8.97 -17.13
CA ASN A 572 -17.81 9.79 -16.97
C ASN A 572 -16.92 9.79 -18.23
N ALA A 573 -17.29 9.04 -19.28
CA ALA A 573 -16.48 8.91 -20.49
C ALA A 573 -16.52 10.15 -21.41
N GLN A 574 -17.30 11.18 -21.07
CA GLN A 574 -17.50 12.39 -21.88
C GLN A 574 -16.77 13.64 -21.36
N SER A 575 -15.95 13.55 -20.30
CA SER A 575 -15.22 14.70 -19.72
C SER A 575 -13.73 14.71 -20.03
#